data_AF-A0AAV0YN80-F1
#
_entry.id   AF-A0AAV0YN80-F1
#
_cell.length_a   1.000
_cell.length_b   1.000
_cell.length_c   1.000
_cell.angle_alpha   90.00
_cell.angle_beta   90.00
_cell.angle_gamma   90.00
#
_symmetry.space_group_name_H-M   'P 1'
#
loop_
_entity.id
_entity.type
_entity.pdbx_description
1 polymer ?
#
loop_
_entity_poly.entity_id
_entity_poly.type
_entity_poly.pdbx_seq_one_letter_code
_entity_poly.pdbx_strand_id
1 'polypeptide(L)'
;MDTLRENFVVIDANHICSIPLSLNLPEDKLIWHHETDNNYSVKTAYYWLGEQRRNFNLGPSSKGKPKIWNHLWKLKVNPRVKNFMWRLFKDILPTKTNLLRKGTLNDGLCPLCNSELENNLHLFLRCDFIRKVFFSIPLEIRIPTSVVLRTGFAVFSPGKTLNWGKLYQLVSGKSGS
;
A
#
# COMPACT_ATOMS: atom_id res chain seq x y z
N MET A 1 35.97 8.31 -24.64
CA MET A 1 34.87 8.67 -25.57
C MET A 1 34.07 7.44 -25.99
N ASP A 2 34.72 6.29 -26.17
CA ASP A 2 34.04 5.05 -26.60
C ASP A 2 33.06 4.51 -25.54
N THR A 3 33.42 4.58 -24.26
CA THR A 3 32.54 4.18 -23.14
C THR A 3 31.23 4.96 -23.03
N LEU A 4 31.18 6.23 -23.47
CA LEU A 4 29.94 7.01 -23.48
C LEU A 4 28.98 6.55 -24.57
N ARG A 5 29.50 6.16 -25.74
CA ARG A 5 28.68 5.67 -26.87
C ARG A 5 28.14 4.26 -26.62
N GLU A 6 28.76 3.51 -25.71
CA GLU A 6 28.31 2.19 -25.27
C GLU A 6 27.20 2.25 -24.21
N ASN A 7 27.15 3.32 -23.40
CA ASN A 7 26.22 3.44 -22.27
C ASN A 7 25.06 4.42 -22.50
N PHE A 8 25.19 5.34 -23.46
CA PHE A 8 24.19 6.37 -23.74
C PHE A 8 23.71 6.31 -25.20
N VAL A 9 22.47 6.73 -25.43
CA VAL A 9 21.94 6.92 -26.78
C VAL A 9 22.80 7.93 -27.52
N VAL A 10 23.02 7.72 -28.83
CA VAL A 10 23.93 8.53 -29.66
C VAL A 10 23.67 10.04 -29.52
N ILE A 11 22.39 10.44 -29.41
CA ILE A 11 21.99 11.84 -29.23
C ILE A 11 22.48 12.38 -27.88
N ASP A 12 22.23 11.66 -26.79
CA ASP A 12 22.67 12.05 -25.45
C ASP A 12 24.20 12.04 -25.35
N ALA A 13 24.87 11.05 -25.93
CA ALA A 13 26.33 10.98 -25.97
C ALA A 13 26.92 12.22 -26.67
N ASN A 14 26.33 12.65 -27.79
CA ASN A 14 26.76 13.86 -28.49
C ASN A 14 26.48 15.13 -27.66
N HIS A 15 25.34 15.21 -26.96
CA HIS A 15 25.03 16.33 -26.07
C HIS A 15 26.00 16.40 -24.89
N ILE A 16 26.31 15.27 -24.25
CA ILE A 16 27.29 15.18 -23.16
C ILE A 16 28.66 15.63 -23.63
N CYS A 17 29.10 15.21 -24.82
CA CYS A 17 30.37 15.63 -25.42
C CYS A 17 30.42 17.14 -25.74
N SER A 18 29.27 17.79 -25.88
CA SER A 18 29.19 19.23 -26.15
C SER A 18 29.25 20.10 -24.89
N ILE A 19 29.16 19.52 -23.70
CA ILE A 19 29.25 20.25 -22.42
C ILE A 19 30.70 20.73 -22.26
N PRO A 20 30.95 22.05 -22.17
CA PRO A 20 32.30 22.58 -21.98
C PRO A 20 32.85 22.10 -20.64
N LEU A 21 33.93 21.33 -20.69
CA LEU A 21 34.66 20.94 -19.48
C LEU A 21 35.51 22.13 -19.02
N SER A 22 35.46 22.41 -17.73
CA SER A 22 36.36 23.39 -17.11
C SER A 22 37.80 22.90 -17.28
N LEU A 23 38.70 23.75 -17.81
CA LEU A 23 40.14 23.45 -17.92
C LEU A 23 40.78 23.31 -16.53
N ASN A 24 40.17 23.92 -15.52
CA ASN A 24 40.43 23.63 -14.13
C ASN A 24 39.52 22.44 -13.76
N LEU A 25 40.08 21.23 -13.72
CA LEU A 25 39.40 20.01 -13.27
C LEU A 25 39.63 19.85 -11.75
N PRO A 26 38.82 20.47 -10.87
CA PRO A 26 38.86 20.12 -9.46
C PRO A 26 38.42 18.67 -9.30
N GLU A 27 38.85 18.06 -8.20
CA GLU A 27 38.40 16.73 -7.82
C GLU A 27 36.88 16.72 -7.60
N ASP A 28 36.22 15.65 -8.06
CA ASP A 28 34.79 15.46 -7.88
C ASP A 28 34.46 15.40 -6.39
N LYS A 29 33.49 16.23 -5.97
CA LYS A 29 33.01 16.28 -4.59
C LYS A 29 31.51 16.13 -4.53
N LEU A 30 31.03 15.36 -3.55
CA LEU A 30 29.62 15.31 -3.22
C LEU A 30 29.23 16.63 -2.58
N ILE A 31 28.28 17.34 -3.20
CA ILE A 31 27.74 18.59 -2.66
C ILE A 31 26.27 18.42 -2.29
N TRP A 32 25.90 18.99 -1.15
CA TRP A 32 24.51 19.12 -0.75
C TRP A 32 24.01 20.51 -1.11
N HIS A 33 23.30 20.63 -2.24
CA HIS A 33 22.90 21.93 -2.80
C HIS A 33 21.84 22.69 -1.97
N HIS A 34 21.38 22.11 -0.86
CA HIS A 34 20.43 22.73 0.07
C HIS A 34 21.11 23.52 1.20
N GLU A 35 22.45 23.57 1.21
CA GLU A 35 23.23 24.37 2.13
C GLU A 35 24.22 25.26 1.38
N THR A 36 24.51 26.43 1.95
CA THR A 36 25.44 27.40 1.38
C THR A 36 26.89 26.98 1.49
N ASP A 37 27.22 26.09 2.43
CA ASP A 37 28.55 25.52 2.62
C ASP A 37 28.77 24.21 1.82
N ASN A 38 27.75 23.77 1.09
CA ASN A 38 27.71 22.51 0.33
C ASN A 38 27.87 21.23 1.16
N ASN A 39 27.86 21.32 2.49
CA ASN A 39 27.99 20.16 3.36
C ASN A 39 26.62 19.55 3.64
N TYR A 40 26.61 18.24 3.87
CA TYR A 40 25.40 17.54 4.27
C TYR A 40 25.14 17.71 5.77
N SER A 41 23.98 18.27 6.14
CA SER A 41 23.43 18.17 7.48
C SER A 41 22.15 17.35 7.52
N VAL A 42 22.02 16.51 8.55
CA VAL A 42 20.76 15.80 8.86
C VAL A 42 19.60 16.80 9.03
N LYS A 43 19.88 18.00 9.55
CA LYS A 43 18.87 19.04 9.77
C LYS A 43 18.25 19.52 8.45
N THR A 44 19.07 19.85 7.46
CA THR A 44 18.59 20.36 6.17
C THR A 44 17.97 19.24 5.33
N ALA A 45 18.49 18.02 5.43
CA ALA A 45 17.86 16.84 4.86
C ALA A 45 16.42 16.64 5.40
N TYR A 46 16.22 16.72 6.72
CA TYR A 46 14.89 16.63 7.31
C TYR A 46 13.97 17.78 6.90
N TYR A 47 14.49 19.01 6.88
CA TYR A 47 13.72 20.18 6.45
C TYR A 47 13.26 20.03 5.00
N TRP A 48 14.17 19.66 4.10
CA TRP A 48 13.88 19.44 2.69
C TRP A 48 12.89 18.30 2.48
N LEU A 49 13.06 17.15 3.15
CA LEU A 49 12.09 16.05 3.08
C LEU A 49 10.70 16.46 3.59
N GLY A 50 10.66 17.31 4.62
CA GLY A 50 9.42 17.89 5.14
C GLY A 50 8.75 18.85 4.16
N GLU A 51 9.53 19.64 3.42
CA GLU A 51 9.06 20.56 2.40
C GLU A 51 8.61 19.84 1.12
N GLN A 52 9.35 18.83 0.67
CA GLN A 52 8.90 17.94 -0.42
C GLN A 52 7.57 17.27 -0.06
N ARG A 53 7.40 16.81 1.20
CA ARG A 53 6.10 16.30 1.68
C ARG A 53 4.96 17.33 1.68
N ARG A 54 5.27 18.63 1.78
CA ARG A 54 4.28 19.72 1.69
C ARG A 54 3.96 20.08 0.23
N ASN A 55 4.97 20.05 -0.65
CA ASN A 55 4.86 20.43 -2.06
C ASN A 55 4.21 19.33 -2.92
N PHE A 56 4.54 18.06 -2.65
CA PHE A 56 3.67 16.98 -3.06
C PHE A 56 2.41 17.09 -2.20
N ASN A 57 1.24 17.24 -2.82
CA ASN A 57 -0.09 17.23 -2.17
C ASN A 57 -0.43 15.88 -1.51
N LEU A 58 0.48 15.31 -0.72
CA LEU A 58 0.17 14.46 0.41
C LEU A 58 -0.49 15.37 1.44
N GLY A 59 -1.74 15.75 1.15
CA GLY A 59 -2.55 16.59 2.00
C GLY A 59 -2.48 16.08 3.44
N PRO A 60 -2.69 16.97 4.43
CA PRO A 60 -2.47 16.64 5.82
C PRO A 60 -3.16 15.30 6.14
N SER A 61 -2.53 14.48 6.98
CA SER A 61 -3.08 13.19 7.45
C SER A 61 -4.46 13.33 8.16
N SER A 62 -5.03 14.53 8.17
CA SER A 62 -6.32 14.96 8.67
C SER A 62 -7.42 15.13 7.62
N LYS A 63 -7.28 14.62 6.37
CA LYS A 63 -8.50 14.20 5.64
C LYS A 63 -9.16 13.14 6.52
N GLY A 64 -10.18 13.55 7.28
CA GLY A 64 -10.55 13.01 8.59
C GLY A 64 -10.34 11.51 8.71
N LYS A 65 -9.59 11.07 9.74
CA LYS A 65 -9.36 9.65 10.04
C LYS A 65 -10.66 8.91 9.72
N PRO A 66 -10.65 7.94 8.78
CA PRO A 66 -11.85 7.22 8.39
C PRO A 66 -12.63 6.86 9.66
N LYS A 67 -13.91 7.25 9.73
CA LYS A 67 -14.75 7.10 10.95
C LYS A 67 -14.66 5.67 11.53
N ILE A 68 -14.36 4.69 10.68
CA ILE A 68 -14.10 3.30 11.03
C ILE A 68 -12.95 3.10 12.04
N TRP A 69 -11.86 3.88 11.98
CA TRP A 69 -10.74 3.71 12.91
C TRP A 69 -11.15 4.02 14.34
N ASN A 70 -11.95 5.07 14.54
CA ASN A 70 -12.48 5.40 15.87
C ASN A 70 -13.35 4.26 16.42
N HIS A 71 -14.13 3.60 15.56
CA HIS A 71 -14.93 2.44 15.96
C HIS A 71 -14.04 1.24 16.29
N LEU A 72 -13.08 0.91 15.41
CA LEU A 72 -12.15 -0.21 15.58
C LEU A 72 -11.39 -0.12 16.91
N TRP A 73 -10.85 1.06 17.23
CA TRP A 73 -10.07 1.25 18.45
C TRP A 73 -10.93 1.25 19.72
N LYS A 74 -12.22 1.61 19.62
CA LYS A 74 -13.19 1.55 20.73
C LYS A 74 -13.73 0.14 21.02
N LEU A 75 -13.51 -0.85 20.14
CA LEU A 75 -13.98 -2.23 20.37
C LEU A 75 -13.34 -2.82 21.64
N LYS A 76 -14.13 -3.52 22.47
CA LYS A 76 -13.63 -4.26 23.65
C LYS A 76 -13.13 -5.64 23.23
N VAL A 77 -12.06 -5.67 22.42
CA VAL A 77 -11.41 -6.91 21.95
C VAL A 77 -9.91 -6.83 22.19
N ASN A 78 -9.24 -7.99 22.17
CA ASN A 78 -7.79 -8.07 22.34
C ASN A 78 -7.06 -7.17 21.30
N PRO A 79 -6.03 -6.40 21.70
CA PRO A 79 -5.23 -5.58 20.80
C PRO A 79 -4.71 -6.31 19.55
N ARG A 80 -4.43 -7.62 19.64
CA ARG A 80 -4.03 -8.45 18.50
C ARG A 80 -5.11 -8.48 17.40
N VAL A 81 -6.38 -8.60 17.79
CA VAL A 81 -7.52 -8.57 16.86
C VAL A 81 -7.69 -7.19 16.23
N LYS A 82 -7.53 -6.12 17.02
CA LYS A 82 -7.58 -4.74 16.49
C LYS A 82 -6.51 -4.49 15.43
N ASN A 83 -5.26 -4.90 15.73
CA ASN A 83 -4.14 -4.78 14.80
C ASN A 83 -4.39 -5.59 13.53
N PHE A 84 -4.87 -6.84 13.67
CA PHE A 84 -5.22 -7.67 12.53
C PHE A 84 -6.28 -6.99 11.64
N MET A 85 -7.38 -6.51 12.21
CA MET A 85 -8.44 -5.80 11.49
C MET A 85 -7.92 -4.51 10.83
N TRP A 86 -7.05 -3.77 11.52
CA TRP A 86 -6.41 -2.58 10.94
C TRP A 86 -5.59 -2.93 9.69
N ARG A 87 -4.76 -3.98 9.76
CA ARG A 87 -3.97 -4.48 8.63
C ARG A 87 -4.84 -5.01 7.49
N LEU A 88 -5.93 -5.70 7.84
CA LEU A 88 -6.91 -6.21 6.89
C LEU A 88 -7.58 -5.07 6.11
N PHE A 89 -8.09 -4.06 6.82
CA PHE A 89 -8.75 -2.92 6.19
C PHE A 89 -7.78 -2.08 5.36
N LYS A 90 -6.52 -1.95 5.79
CA LYS A 90 -5.46 -1.28 5.04
C LYS A 90 -4.96 -2.06 3.82
N ASP A 91 -5.42 -3.29 3.60
CA ASP A 91 -4.95 -4.18 2.54
C ASP A 91 -3.42 -4.36 2.53
N ILE A 92 -2.84 -4.57 3.72
CA ILE A 92 -1.40 -4.77 3.93
C ILE A 92 -1.07 -6.14 4.51
N LEU A 93 -2.04 -7.07 4.50
CA LEU A 93 -1.76 -8.46 4.81
C LEU A 93 -0.87 -9.05 3.71
N PRO A 94 0.04 -9.99 4.05
CA PRO A 94 0.96 -10.61 3.11
C PRO A 94 0.24 -11.68 2.26
N THR A 95 -0.85 -11.31 1.59
CA THR A 95 -1.54 -12.20 0.65
C THR A 95 -0.73 -12.31 -0.64
N LYS A 96 -0.87 -13.41 -1.39
CA LYS A 96 -0.15 -13.55 -2.66
C LYS A 96 -0.44 -12.42 -3.64
N THR A 97 -1.66 -11.88 -3.71
CA THR A 97 -1.91 -10.69 -4.56
C THR A 97 -1.10 -9.47 -4.14
N ASN A 98 -0.88 -9.27 -2.83
CA ASN A 98 -0.07 -8.17 -2.33
C ASN A 98 1.43 -8.40 -2.54
N LEU A 99 1.88 -9.66 -2.54
CA LEU A 99 3.26 -10.04 -2.84
C LEU A 99 3.56 -9.97 -4.34
N LEU A 100 2.62 -10.39 -5.20
CA LEU A 100 2.67 -10.20 -6.65
C LEU A 100 2.83 -8.73 -7.02
N ARG A 101 2.04 -7.86 -6.39
CA ARG A 101 2.12 -6.41 -6.61
C ARG A 101 3.49 -5.82 -6.25
N LYS A 102 4.24 -6.49 -5.38
CA LYS A 102 5.62 -6.13 -4.99
C LYS A 102 6.69 -6.82 -5.85
N GLY A 103 6.30 -7.63 -6.83
CA GLY A 103 7.21 -8.41 -7.66
C GLY A 103 7.92 -9.54 -6.93
N THR A 104 7.41 -9.98 -5.77
CA THR A 104 8.06 -11.02 -4.94
C THR A 104 7.65 -12.45 -5.33
N LEU A 105 6.52 -12.61 -6.02
CA LEU A 105 5.99 -13.91 -6.43
C LEU A 105 5.68 -13.92 -7.93
N ASN A 106 5.56 -15.13 -8.49
CA ASN A 106 5.19 -15.37 -9.88
C ASN A 106 3.72 -15.83 -10.04
N ASP A 107 3.09 -16.32 -8.97
CA ASP A 107 1.68 -16.72 -8.95
C ASP A 107 0.90 -16.00 -7.84
N GLY A 108 -0.42 -15.89 -8.07
CA GLY A 108 -1.36 -15.23 -7.16
C GLY A 108 -2.44 -16.13 -6.63
N LEU A 109 -2.44 -17.41 -7.01
CA LEU A 109 -3.52 -18.34 -6.70
C LEU A 109 -3.56 -18.67 -5.22
N CYS A 110 -4.77 -18.67 -4.65
CA CYS A 110 -5.02 -19.03 -3.26
C CYS A 110 -4.47 -20.44 -2.96
N PRO A 111 -3.55 -20.59 -2.00
CA PRO A 111 -2.95 -21.89 -1.71
C PRO A 111 -3.94 -22.88 -1.07
N LEU A 112 -5.10 -22.41 -0.62
CA LEU A 112 -6.10 -23.23 0.07
C LEU A 112 -7.14 -23.84 -0.88
N CYS A 113 -7.55 -23.12 -1.92
CA CYS A 113 -8.57 -23.57 -2.88
C CYS A 113 -8.05 -23.72 -4.31
N ASN A 114 -6.88 -23.14 -4.61
CA ASN A 114 -6.23 -23.11 -5.92
C ASN A 114 -7.12 -22.64 -7.09
N SER A 115 -8.19 -21.89 -6.80
CA SER A 115 -9.26 -21.57 -7.78
C SER A 115 -9.42 -20.08 -8.07
N GLU A 116 -9.11 -19.19 -7.12
CA GLU A 116 -9.18 -17.73 -7.29
C GLU A 116 -7.89 -17.10 -6.72
N LEU A 117 -7.60 -15.85 -7.08
CA LEU A 117 -6.48 -15.09 -6.55
C LEU A 117 -6.62 -14.86 -5.03
N GLU A 118 -5.51 -15.01 -4.30
CA GLU A 118 -5.44 -14.79 -2.85
C GLU A 118 -5.43 -13.30 -2.51
N ASN A 119 -6.61 -12.71 -2.41
CA ASN A 119 -6.81 -11.39 -1.80
C ASN A 119 -7.57 -11.51 -0.48
N ASN A 120 -7.62 -10.43 0.31
CA ASN A 120 -8.29 -10.43 1.61
C ASN A 120 -9.77 -10.87 1.52
N LEU A 121 -10.51 -10.46 0.49
CA LEU A 121 -11.92 -10.83 0.33
C LEU A 121 -12.06 -12.32 0.05
N HIS A 122 -11.22 -12.86 -0.84
CA HIS A 122 -11.21 -14.27 -1.13
C HIS A 122 -10.84 -15.07 0.13
N LEU A 123 -9.71 -14.74 0.76
CA LEU A 123 -9.19 -15.47 1.92
C LEU A 123 -10.18 -15.52 3.09
N PHE A 124 -10.91 -14.45 3.38
CA PHE A 124 -11.78 -14.39 4.57
C PHE A 124 -13.27 -14.62 4.29
N LEU A 125 -13.74 -14.51 3.04
CA LEU A 125 -15.18 -14.58 2.73
C LEU A 125 -15.55 -15.57 1.62
N ARG A 126 -14.73 -15.69 0.56
CA ARG A 126 -15.12 -16.47 -0.63
C ARG A 126 -14.47 -17.84 -0.74
N CYS A 127 -13.30 -18.01 -0.14
CA CYS A 127 -12.53 -19.24 -0.22
C CYS A 127 -13.33 -20.41 0.37
N ASP A 128 -13.63 -21.41 -0.47
CA ASP A 128 -14.47 -22.55 -0.09
C ASP A 128 -13.86 -23.34 1.06
N PHE A 129 -12.53 -23.45 1.11
CA PHE A 129 -11.82 -24.07 2.22
C PHE A 129 -12.10 -23.33 3.54
N ILE A 130 -11.93 -22.02 3.55
CA ILE A 130 -12.13 -21.20 4.76
C ILE A 130 -13.60 -21.18 5.19
N ARG A 131 -14.55 -21.20 4.23
CA ARG A 131 -15.98 -21.32 4.54
C ARG A 131 -16.29 -22.61 5.28
N LYS A 132 -15.71 -23.74 4.86
CA LYS A 132 -15.85 -25.03 5.56
C LYS A 132 -15.26 -24.95 6.97
N VAL A 133 -14.08 -24.34 7.12
CA VAL A 133 -13.44 -24.14 8.44
C VAL A 133 -14.35 -23.32 9.36
N PHE A 134 -14.89 -22.19 8.91
CA PHE A 134 -15.78 -21.39 9.74
C PHE A 134 -17.07 -22.12 10.13
N PHE A 135 -17.62 -22.95 9.24
CA PHE A 135 -18.79 -23.76 9.56
C PHE A 135 -18.50 -24.84 10.62
N SER A 136 -17.26 -25.34 10.67
CA SER A 136 -16.85 -26.38 11.62
C SER A 136 -16.51 -25.85 13.02
N ILE A 137 -16.29 -24.54 13.16
CA ILE A 137 -15.93 -23.95 14.45
C ILE A 137 -17.21 -23.61 15.21
N PRO A 138 -17.36 -24.00 16.50
CA PRO A 138 -18.51 -23.67 17.34
C PRO A 138 -18.43 -22.22 17.86
N LEU A 139 -18.05 -21.30 16.98
CA LEU A 139 -18.22 -19.86 17.19
C LEU A 139 -19.43 -19.49 16.33
N GLU A 140 -20.40 -18.75 16.87
CA GLU A 140 -21.61 -18.30 16.16
C GLU A 140 -21.33 -17.28 15.03
N ILE A 141 -20.18 -17.39 14.36
CA ILE A 141 -19.75 -16.58 13.23
C ILE A 141 -20.42 -17.16 11.98
N ARG A 142 -21.73 -16.92 11.84
CA ARG A 142 -22.45 -17.19 10.59
C ARG A 142 -22.08 -16.10 9.58
N ILE A 143 -21.10 -16.38 8.72
CA ILE A 143 -20.85 -15.56 7.53
C ILE A 143 -21.95 -15.92 6.51
N PRO A 144 -22.89 -15.02 6.17
CA PRO A 144 -23.96 -15.35 5.25
C PRO A 144 -23.37 -15.77 3.89
N THR A 145 -23.72 -16.96 3.44
CA THR A 145 -23.27 -17.53 2.17
C THR A 145 -23.79 -16.79 0.94
N SER A 146 -24.71 -15.84 1.11
CA SER A 146 -25.39 -15.08 0.07
C SER A 146 -24.87 -13.64 -0.11
N VAL A 147 -23.59 -13.36 0.16
CA VAL A 147 -22.97 -12.11 -0.34
C VAL A 147 -22.55 -12.32 -1.80
N VAL A 148 -23.55 -12.61 -2.64
CA VAL A 148 -23.45 -12.33 -4.06
C VAL A 148 -23.33 -10.82 -4.18
N LEU A 149 -22.30 -10.40 -4.91
CA LEU A 149 -22.00 -9.03 -5.27
C LEU A 149 -23.24 -8.32 -5.84
N ARG A 150 -23.98 -7.58 -5.01
CA ARG A 150 -24.82 -6.47 -5.50
C ARG A 150 -25.12 -5.37 -4.51
N THR A 151 -25.14 -5.65 -3.21
CA THR A 151 -25.33 -4.60 -2.20
C THR A 151 -24.53 -4.97 -0.96
N GLY A 152 -23.49 -4.18 -0.67
CA GLY A 152 -22.53 -4.50 0.38
C GLY A 152 -23.16 -4.61 1.78
N PHE A 153 -23.53 -5.78 2.25
CA PHE A 153 -23.87 -5.97 3.66
C PHE A 153 -23.40 -7.34 4.12
N ALA A 154 -22.75 -7.41 5.28
CA ALA A 154 -22.67 -8.65 6.04
C ALA A 154 -23.47 -8.44 7.34
N VAL A 155 -24.31 -9.41 7.65
CA VAL A 155 -25.14 -9.45 8.87
C VAL A 155 -24.35 -10.22 9.92
N PHE A 156 -24.09 -9.60 11.08
CA PHE A 156 -23.57 -10.27 12.27
C PHE A 156 -24.59 -10.06 13.40
N SER A 157 -25.50 -11.03 13.59
CA SER A 157 -26.53 -11.05 14.65
C SER A 157 -27.51 -9.83 14.66
N PRO A 158 -28.66 -9.89 15.36
CA PRO A 158 -29.76 -8.99 15.07
C PRO A 158 -29.44 -7.56 15.53
N GLY A 159 -29.45 -6.63 14.57
CA GLY A 159 -29.52 -5.19 14.86
C GLY A 159 -28.35 -4.33 14.40
N LYS A 160 -27.25 -4.89 13.86
CA LYS A 160 -26.14 -4.08 13.29
C LYS A 160 -25.64 -4.64 11.96
N THR A 161 -26.15 -4.10 10.86
CA THR A 161 -25.65 -4.36 9.51
C THR A 161 -24.36 -3.59 9.28
N LEU A 162 -23.24 -4.30 9.06
CA LEU A 162 -21.98 -3.67 8.68
C LEU A 162 -21.81 -3.78 7.16
N ASN A 163 -21.83 -2.63 6.48
CA ASN A 163 -21.73 -2.57 5.02
C ASN A 163 -20.27 -2.74 4.58
N TRP A 164 -19.87 -3.98 4.28
CA TRP A 164 -18.50 -4.31 3.89
C TRP A 164 -18.09 -3.70 2.55
N GLY A 165 -19.01 -3.52 1.60
CA GLY A 165 -18.72 -2.88 0.32
C GLY A 165 -18.38 -1.40 0.48
N LYS A 166 -19.16 -0.69 1.30
CA LYS A 166 -18.96 0.71 1.67
C LYS A 166 -17.75 0.89 2.57
N LEU A 167 -17.46 -0.07 3.45
CA LEU A 167 -16.21 -0.08 4.23
C LEU A 167 -14.98 -0.28 3.36
N TYR A 168 -15.03 -1.23 2.42
CA TYR A 168 -13.93 -1.47 1.49
C TYR A 168 -13.71 -0.24 0.60
N GLN A 169 -14.76 0.37 0.05
CA GLN A 169 -14.64 1.62 -0.73
C GLN A 169 -14.14 2.81 0.11
N LEU A 170 -14.61 2.98 1.35
CA LEU A 170 -14.17 4.05 2.26
C LEU A 170 -12.72 3.92 2.71
N VAL A 171 -12.17 2.70 2.78
CA VAL A 171 -10.79 2.47 3.21
C VAL A 171 -9.82 2.36 2.03
N SER A 172 -10.25 1.83 0.89
CA SER A 172 -9.39 1.66 -0.30
C SER A 172 -9.21 2.93 -1.13
N GLY A 173 -9.98 4.00 -0.89
CA GLY A 173 -9.84 5.28 -1.60
C GLY A 173 -10.07 5.21 -3.11
N LYS A 174 -10.57 4.09 -3.62
CA LYS A 174 -10.93 3.93 -5.03
C LYS A 174 -12.31 4.54 -5.26
N SER A 175 -12.34 5.79 -5.72
CA SER A 175 -13.51 6.37 -6.37
C SER A 175 -13.78 5.53 -7.63
N GLY A 176 -14.94 4.88 -7.67
CA GLY A 176 -15.42 4.21 -8.88
C GLY A 176 -15.58 5.23 -10.01
N SER A 177 -15.05 4.89 -11.17
CA SER A 177 -15.38 5.46 -12.47
C SER A 177 -16.79 5.03 -12.88
#